data_AF-A0AAN9BCM5-F1
#
_entry.id   AF-A0AAN9BCM5-F1
#
_cell.length_a   1.000
_cell.length_b   1.000
_cell.length_c   1.000
_cell.angle_alpha   90.00
_cell.angle_beta   90.00
_cell.angle_gamma   90.00
#
_symmetry.space_group_name_H-M   'P 1'
#
loop_
_entity.id
_entity.type
_entity.pdbx_description
1 polymer ?
#
loop_
_entity_poly.entity_id
_entity_poly.type
_entity_poly.pdbx_seq_one_letter_code
_entity_poly.pdbx_strand_id
1 'polypeptide(L)'
;MLVPLLQDPDDITAADLNPEFVHVQTLTKGMCFGLSDLILGPQTSFCVVSNDADVILVNKQMYQEHASEGLLRKMRQDLCPYPSEEEIQTKLQTSVDWASYRQSALADTIKGMRLRRSVRV
;
A
#
# COMPACT_ATOMS: atom_id res chain seq x y z
N MET A 1 18.02 5.85 2.13
CA MET A 1 17.01 6.93 2.22
C MET A 1 17.74 8.23 2.44
N LEU A 2 17.65 9.15 1.48
CA LEU A 2 18.04 10.54 1.64
C LEU A 2 16.81 11.34 1.21
N VAL A 3 16.05 11.81 2.20
CA VAL A 3 14.91 12.72 1.97
C VAL A 3 15.51 14.07 1.60
N PRO A 4 15.14 14.70 0.48
CA PRO A 4 15.61 16.04 0.18
C PRO A 4 15.02 17.00 1.22
N LEU A 5 15.91 17.65 1.97
CA LEU A 5 15.57 18.78 2.82
C LEU A 5 15.14 19.95 1.93
N LEU A 6 13.87 20.36 2.06
CA LEU A 6 13.34 21.74 2.03
C LEU A 6 11.88 21.71 1.55
N GLN A 7 10.96 21.49 2.49
CA GLN A 7 9.58 21.97 2.38
C GLN A 7 9.35 22.96 3.51
N ASP A 8 8.77 24.12 3.19
CA ASP A 8 8.50 25.20 4.14
C ASP A 8 7.65 24.67 5.32
N PRO A 9 7.93 25.10 6.56
CA PRO A 9 7.29 24.56 7.76
C PRO A 9 5.77 24.80 7.84
N ASP A 10 5.24 25.67 6.99
CA ASP A 10 3.80 25.98 6.90
C ASP A 10 3.03 25.06 5.92
N ASP A 11 3.73 24.19 5.16
CA ASP A 11 3.13 23.26 4.18
C ASP A 11 3.11 21.79 4.64
N ILE A 12 3.46 21.53 5.90
CA ILE A 12 3.43 20.17 6.46
C ILE A 12 1.96 19.82 6.76
N THR A 13 1.38 18.93 5.97
CA THR A 13 0.01 18.47 6.16
C THR A 13 -0.06 17.34 7.19
N ALA A 14 -1.25 17.09 7.74
CA ALA A 14 -1.47 15.95 8.64
C ALA A 14 -1.11 14.60 7.97
N ALA A 15 -1.17 14.52 6.64
CA ALA A 15 -0.77 13.33 5.88
C ALA A 15 0.76 13.12 5.87
N ASP A 16 1.55 14.19 5.97
CA ASP A 16 3.02 14.11 6.04
C ASP A 16 3.50 13.63 7.43
N LEU A 17 2.77 14.01 8.49
CA LEU A 17 3.05 13.59 9.86
C LEU A 17 2.61 12.14 10.13
N ASN A 18 1.53 11.71 9.49
CA ASN A 18 0.92 10.39 9.68
C ASN A 18 0.57 9.76 8.31
N PRO A 19 1.59 9.31 7.53
CA PRO A 19 1.33 8.69 6.25
C PRO A 19 0.54 7.38 6.44
N GLU A 20 -0.62 7.29 5.80
CA GLU A 20 -1.38 6.05 5.73
C GLU A 20 -0.85 5.19 4.58
N PHE A 21 -0.57 3.92 4.88
CA PHE A 21 -0.08 2.96 3.91
C PHE A 21 -1.17 1.94 3.57
N VAL A 22 -1.38 1.72 2.27
CA VAL A 22 -2.25 0.64 1.79
C VAL A 22 -1.42 -0.62 1.65
N HIS A 23 -1.82 -1.69 2.34
CA HIS A 23 -1.21 -3.00 2.14
C HIS A 23 -1.64 -3.58 0.78
N VAL A 24 -0.68 -3.74 -0.14
CA VAL A 24 -0.93 -4.30 -1.48
C VAL A 24 -0.77 -5.81 -1.50
N GLN A 25 0.36 -6.31 -1.01
CA GLN A 25 0.70 -7.74 -1.07
C GLN A 25 1.69 -8.13 0.04
N THR A 26 1.55 -9.34 0.57
CA THR A 26 2.55 -9.97 1.45
C THR A 26 3.40 -10.94 0.64
N LEU A 27 4.73 -10.78 0.67
CA LEU A 27 5.67 -11.67 0.02
C LEU A 27 6.13 -12.76 1.00
N THR A 28 6.15 -14.01 0.53
CA THR A 28 6.60 -15.17 1.31
C THR A 28 7.84 -15.80 0.69
N LYS A 29 8.43 -16.79 1.38
CA LYS A 29 9.63 -17.48 0.91
C LYS A 29 9.44 -18.03 -0.51
N GLY A 30 10.36 -17.70 -1.40
CA GLY A 30 10.35 -18.14 -2.80
C GLY A 30 9.57 -17.21 -3.75
N MET A 31 8.93 -16.17 -3.23
CA MET A 31 8.32 -15.12 -4.06
C MET A 31 9.38 -14.11 -4.53
N CYS A 32 9.06 -13.41 -5.61
CA CYS A 32 9.88 -12.37 -6.21
C CYS A 32 9.06 -11.09 -6.41
N PHE A 33 9.74 -9.95 -6.49
CA PHE A 33 9.13 -8.64 -6.69
C PHE A 33 9.97 -7.78 -7.64
N GLY A 34 9.38 -6.72 -8.21
CA GLY A 34 10.06 -5.81 -9.15
C GLY A 34 10.16 -6.32 -10.60
N LEU A 35 9.69 -7.54 -10.88
CA LEU A 35 9.62 -8.09 -12.24
C LEU A 35 8.44 -7.53 -13.05
N SER A 36 7.37 -7.09 -12.39
CA SER A 36 6.17 -6.56 -13.05
C SER A 36 6.51 -5.34 -13.90
N ASP A 37 7.31 -4.41 -13.38
CA ASP A 37 7.78 -3.24 -14.14
C ASP A 37 8.60 -3.61 -15.38
N LEU A 38 9.35 -4.71 -15.28
CA LEU A 38 10.21 -5.17 -16.35
C LEU A 38 9.41 -5.86 -17.47
N ILE A 39 8.35 -6.58 -17.11
CA ILE A 39 7.65 -7.51 -18.03
C ILE A 39 6.31 -6.95 -18.51
N LEU A 40 5.58 -6.27 -17.63
CA LEU A 40 4.24 -5.71 -17.88
C LEU A 40 4.29 -4.20 -18.22
N GLY A 41 5.44 -3.54 -18.05
CA GLY A 41 5.60 -2.10 -18.27
C GLY A 41 5.41 -1.30 -16.97
N PRO A 42 5.45 0.05 -17.05
CA PRO A 42 5.49 0.92 -15.87
C PRO A 42 4.29 0.67 -14.94
N GLN A 43 4.57 0.35 -13.68
CA GLN A 43 3.59 0.18 -12.61
C GLN A 43 3.61 1.38 -11.65
N THR A 44 2.64 1.39 -10.73
CA THR A 44 2.56 2.33 -9.62
C THR A 44 3.76 2.19 -8.68
N SER A 45 4.20 3.30 -8.09
CA SER A 45 5.30 3.28 -7.11
C SER A 45 4.85 2.65 -5.79
N PHE A 46 5.63 1.74 -5.23
CA PHE A 46 5.35 1.11 -3.95
C PHE A 46 6.60 1.00 -3.06
N CYS A 47 6.37 0.89 -1.75
CA CYS A 47 7.41 0.64 -0.77
C CYS A 47 7.39 -0.83 -0.35
N VAL A 48 8.56 -1.47 -0.31
CA VAL A 48 8.72 -2.81 0.26
C VAL A 48 9.26 -2.68 1.67
N VAL A 49 8.55 -3.23 2.64
CA VAL A 49 8.96 -3.25 4.05
C VAL A 49 9.35 -4.68 4.39
N SER A 50 10.62 -4.89 4.76
CA SER A 50 11.11 -6.19 5.21
C SER A 50 10.78 -6.41 6.68
N ASN A 51 10.40 -7.65 7.02
CA ASN A 51 10.26 -8.12 8.38
C ASN A 51 11.24 -9.29 8.60
N ASP A 52 12.52 -8.96 8.72
CA ASP A 52 13.65 -9.90 8.81
C ASP A 52 13.72 -10.90 7.64
N ALA A 53 13.65 -10.38 6.41
CA ALA A 53 13.74 -11.17 5.18
C ALA A 53 15.11 -11.05 4.51
N ASP A 54 15.70 -12.18 4.13
CA ASP A 54 16.86 -12.24 3.24
C ASP A 54 16.40 -12.17 1.78
N VAL A 55 16.99 -11.25 1.01
CA VAL A 55 16.62 -11.02 -0.39
C VAL A 55 17.86 -11.09 -1.27
N ILE A 56 17.75 -11.81 -2.38
CA ILE A 56 18.77 -11.82 -3.44
C ILE A 56 18.38 -10.76 -4.47
N LEU A 57 19.22 -9.74 -4.61
CA LEU A 57 19.04 -8.70 -5.62
C LEU A 57 19.75 -9.11 -6.92
N VAL A 58 19.04 -8.98 -8.05
CA VAL A 58 19.60 -9.23 -9.38
C VAL A 58 19.55 -7.93 -10.19
N ASN A 59 20.62 -7.65 -10.94
CA ASN A 59 20.65 -6.48 -11.81
C ASN A 59 19.66 -6.66 -12.98
N LYS A 60 18.80 -5.65 -13.18
CA LYS A 60 17.78 -5.62 -14.23
C LYS A 60 18.35 -5.81 -15.64
N GLN A 61 19.46 -5.14 -15.97
CA GLN A 61 20.07 -5.22 -17.29
C GLN A 61 20.60 -6.63 -17.55
N MET A 62 21.30 -7.20 -16.57
CA MET A 62 21.83 -8.57 -16.67
C MET A 62 20.71 -9.60 -16.87
N TYR A 63 19.59 -9.43 -16.16
CA TYR A 63 18.44 -10.31 -16.30
C TYR A 63 17.79 -10.18 -17.69
N GLN A 64 17.63 -8.96 -18.23
CA GLN A 64 17.09 -8.75 -19.58
C GLN A 64 17.95 -9.39 -20.68
N GLU A 65 19.27 -9.26 -20.58
CA GLU A 65 20.21 -9.76 -21.60
C GLU A 65 20.29 -11.30 -21.62
N HIS A 66 20.09 -11.96 -20.46
CA HIS A 66 20.26 -13.41 -20.32
C HIS A 66 18.94 -14.19 -20.17
N ALA A 67 17.81 -13.51 -19.96
CA ALA A 67 16.52 -14.17 -19.85
C ALA A 67 16.11 -14.75 -21.22
N SER A 68 15.79 -16.03 -21.23
CA SER A 68 15.27 -16.68 -22.43
C SER A 68 13.87 -16.16 -22.77
N GLU A 69 13.57 -16.06 -24.06
CA GLU A 69 12.27 -15.58 -24.53
C GLU A 69 11.11 -16.46 -24.02
N GLY A 70 11.35 -17.79 -23.93
CA GLY A 70 10.39 -18.74 -23.36
C GLY A 70 10.10 -18.47 -21.88
N LEU A 71 11.11 -18.09 -21.09
CA LEU A 71 10.93 -17.71 -19.68
C LEU A 71 10.14 -16.41 -19.57
N LEU A 72 10.47 -15.40 -20.38
CA LEU A 72 9.74 -14.13 -20.40
C LEU A 72 8.27 -14.32 -20.77
N ARG A 73 7.97 -15.19 -21.75
CA ARG A 73 6.59 -15.49 -22.14
C ARG A 73 5.80 -16.17 -21.02
N LYS A 74 6.43 -17.11 -20.31
CA LYS A 74 5.81 -17.76 -19.15
C LYS A 74 5.54 -16.73 -18.04
N MET A 75 6.52 -15.88 -17.75
CA MET A 75 6.36 -14.84 -16.73
C MET A 75 5.25 -13.84 -17.07
N ARG A 76 5.03 -13.49 -18.35
CA ARG A 76 3.87 -12.67 -18.74
C ARG A 76 2.52 -13.31 -18.42
N GLN A 77 2.44 -14.63 -18.36
CA GLN A 77 1.21 -15.35 -18.00
C GLN A 77 1.06 -15.51 -16.48
N ASP A 78 2.18 -15.70 -15.78
CA ASP A 78 2.19 -15.94 -14.33
C ASP A 78 2.10 -14.65 -13.51
N LEU A 79 2.58 -13.52 -14.04
CA LEU A 79 2.57 -12.24 -13.34
C LEU A 79 1.21 -11.54 -13.44
N CYS A 80 0.68 -11.14 -12.30
CA CYS A 80 -0.45 -10.21 -12.23
C CYS A 80 0.05 -8.77 -12.11
N PRO A 81 -0.57 -7.80 -12.81
CA PRO A 81 -0.27 -6.39 -12.60
C PRO A 81 -0.65 -5.98 -11.19
N TYR A 82 0.07 -4.99 -10.66
CA TYR A 82 -0.30 -4.35 -9.40
C TYR A 82 -1.57 -3.52 -9.61
N PRO A 83 -2.38 -3.31 -8.54
CA PRO A 83 -3.55 -2.45 -8.63
C PRO A 83 -3.16 -1.05 -9.08
N SER A 84 -4.04 -0.40 -9.84
CA SER A 84 -3.82 0.96 -10.32
C SER A 84 -3.85 1.97 -9.17
N GLU A 85 -3.35 3.19 -9.42
CA GLU A 85 -3.32 4.24 -8.41
C GLU A 85 -4.73 4.61 -7.96
N GLU A 86 -5.68 4.63 -8.90
CA GLU A 86 -7.10 4.89 -8.61
C GLU A 86 -7.71 3.78 -7.74
N GLU A 87 -7.36 2.51 -7.98
CA GLU A 87 -7.82 1.39 -7.16
C GLU A 87 -7.23 1.44 -5.75
N ILE A 88 -5.95 1.79 -5.63
CA ILE A 88 -5.27 1.98 -4.34
C ILE A 88 -5.90 3.15 -3.58
N GLN A 89 -6.13 4.28 -4.26
CA GLN A 89 -6.78 5.46 -3.68
C GLN A 89 -8.20 5.16 -3.21
N THR A 90 -8.99 4.42 -4.01
CA THR A 90 -10.36 4.03 -3.65
C THR A 90 -10.36 3.14 -2.39
N LYS A 91 -9.42 2.20 -2.29
CA LYS A 91 -9.26 1.34 -1.09
C LYS A 91 -8.87 2.16 0.13
N LEU A 92 -7.97 3.12 -0.03
CA LEU A 92 -7.58 4.03 1.05
C LEU A 92 -8.77 4.84 1.55
N GLN A 93 -9.50 5.50 0.64
CA GLN A 93 -10.68 6.28 0.96
C GLN A 93 -11.71 5.45 1.72
N THR A 94 -11.98 4.22 1.25
CA THR A 94 -12.90 3.29 1.92
C THR A 94 -12.45 2.97 3.35
N SER A 95 -11.16 2.79 3.57
CA SER A 95 -10.58 2.49 4.89
C SER A 95 -10.74 3.67 5.86
N VAL A 96 -10.44 4.88 5.38
CA VAL A 96 -10.58 6.14 6.13
C VAL A 96 -12.04 6.39 6.47
N ASP A 97 -12.93 6.28 5.49
CA ASP A 97 -14.37 6.45 5.66
C ASP A 97 -14.91 5.47 6.70
N TRP A 98 -14.45 4.22 6.65
CA TRP A 98 -14.81 3.20 7.64
C TRP A 98 -14.29 3.53 9.04
N ALA A 99 -13.07 4.06 9.18
CA ALA A 99 -12.54 4.49 10.47
C ALA A 99 -13.36 5.65 11.05
N SER A 100 -13.68 6.65 10.22
CA SER A 100 -14.52 7.80 10.60
C SER A 100 -15.94 7.38 10.99
N TYR A 101 -16.55 6.49 10.21
CA TYR A 101 -17.87 5.94 10.49
C TYR A 101 -17.89 5.19 11.83
N ARG A 102 -16.92 4.31 12.09
CA ARG A 102 -16.83 3.55 13.35
C ARG A 102 -16.76 4.49 14.56
N GLN A 103 -15.96 5.54 14.48
CA GLN A 103 -15.80 6.49 15.58
C GLN A 103 -17.09 7.26 15.83
N SER A 104 -17.77 7.70 14.77
CA SER A 104 -19.06 8.39 14.83
C SER A 104 -20.16 7.49 15.40
N ALA A 105 -20.30 6.27 14.87
CA ALA A 105 -21.29 5.29 15.32
C ALA A 105 -21.10 4.91 16.81
N LEU A 106 -19.85 4.75 17.25
CA LEU A 106 -19.53 4.50 18.67
C LEU A 106 -19.95 5.69 19.54
N ALA A 107 -19.61 6.91 19.13
CA ALA A 107 -19.98 8.13 19.86
C ALA A 107 -21.50 8.28 19.98
N ASP A 108 -22.24 8.03 18.90
CA ASP A 108 -23.70 8.11 18.87
C ASP A 108 -24.35 7.03 19.73
N THR A 109 -23.82 5.81 19.71
CA THR A 109 -24.29 4.72 20.57
C THR A 109 -24.09 5.06 22.05
N ILE A 110 -22.93 5.61 22.42
CA ILE A 110 -22.64 6.07 23.79
C ILE A 110 -23.58 7.19 24.21
N LYS A 111 -23.81 8.20 23.36
CA LYS A 111 -24.77 9.28 23.61
C LYS A 111 -26.19 8.74 23.83
N GLY A 112 -26.63 7.83 22.98
CA GLY A 112 -27.94 7.17 23.09
C GLY A 112 -28.10 6.39 24.40
N MET A 113 -27.07 5.66 24.84
CA MET A 113 -27.07 4.96 26.12
C MET A 113 -27.16 5.92 27.33
N ARG A 114 -26.43 7.05 27.28
CA ARG A 114 -26.48 8.08 28.33
C ARG A 114 -27.87 8.72 28.43
N LEU A 115 -28.47 9.05 27.28
CA LEU A 115 -29.81 9.65 27.23
C LEU A 115 -30.88 8.71 27.81
N ARG A 116 -30.83 7.41 27.48
CA ARG A 116 -31.76 6.40 28.00
C ARG A 116 -31.60 6.12 29.49
N ARG A 117 -30.40 6.30 30.06
CA ARG A 117 -30.17 6.23 31.52
C ARG A 117 -30.79 7.42 32.25
N SER A 118 -30.72 8.62 31.67
CA SER A 118 -31.26 9.83 32.31
C SER A 118 -32.79 9.89 32.33
N VAL A 119 -33.48 9.10 31.51
CA VAL A 119 -34.95 9.04 31.44
C VAL A 119 -35.55 7.97 32.37
N ARG A 120 -34.73 7.09 32.96
CA ARG A 120 -35.17 6.05 33.91
C ARG A 120 -34.93 6.39 35.39
N VAL A 121 -34.52 7.62 35.69
CA VAL A 121 -34.44 8.18 37.05
C VAL A 121 -35.53 9.23 37.18
#